data_AF-A0A963CNV2-F1
#
_entry.id   AF-A0A963CNV2-F1
#
_cell.length_a   1.000
_cell.length_b   1.000
_cell.length_c   1.000
_cell.angle_alpha   90.00
_cell.angle_beta   90.00
_cell.angle_gamma   90.00
#
_symmetry.space_group_name_H-M   'P 1'
#
loop_
_entity.id
_entity.type
_entity.pdbx_description
1 polymer ?
#
loop_
_entity_poly.entity_id
_entity_poly.type
_entity_poly.pdbx_seq_one_letter_code
_entity_poly.pdbx_strand_id
1 'polypeptide(L)'
;YDAAIMAPMFIIMSFSYGLAFFIITLMSAYWWASRELGSHRLEKLKNLLGVFVGAVLYFSLVYHLTNLYITQHHGIERFILLDGGVYTVMFWLGQITIGGIIPLFMLYSPAFSDNRFAIVIASVMVLIGGFVQIYVIVIGGQAFPMNLFPGKEVVSSSFFDGVVAAYTPSLAEGVLGLAGIAIAMTLVAVGARMLKVLPESLEDPEQGTA
;
A
#
# COMPACT_ATOMS: atom_id res chain seq x y z
N TYR A 1 16.48 10.95 -0.83
CA TYR A 1 15.60 10.22 -1.77
C TYR A 1 16.14 10.36 -3.18
N ASP A 2 17.18 9.61 -3.52
CA ASP A 2 17.66 9.51 -4.90
C ASP A 2 18.16 8.08 -5.13
N ALA A 3 17.22 7.19 -5.42
CA ALA A 3 17.50 5.79 -5.68
C ALA A 3 16.70 5.34 -6.90
N ALA A 4 17.40 4.81 -7.92
CA ALA A 4 16.79 4.34 -9.17
C ALA A 4 15.69 3.27 -8.95
N ILE A 5 15.75 2.57 -7.81
CA ILE A 5 14.77 1.55 -7.42
C ILE A 5 13.39 2.13 -7.02
N MET A 6 13.28 3.43 -6.75
CA MET A 6 12.01 4.05 -6.37
C MET A 6 10.97 3.94 -7.49
N ALA A 7 11.36 4.18 -8.75
CA ALA A 7 10.45 4.10 -9.89
C ALA A 7 9.78 2.70 -10.03
N PRO A 8 10.53 1.58 -10.11
CA PRO A 8 9.92 0.26 -10.13
C PRO A 8 9.15 -0.07 -8.83
N MET A 9 9.58 0.43 -7.68
CA MET A 9 8.83 0.26 -6.42
C MET A 9 7.44 0.91 -6.50
N PHE A 10 7.33 2.13 -7.02
CA PHE A 10 6.03 2.81 -7.17
C PHE A 10 5.10 2.09 -8.16
N ILE A 11 5.67 1.50 -9.21
CA ILE A 11 4.89 0.71 -10.18
C ILE A 11 4.30 -0.53 -9.49
N ILE A 12 5.11 -1.30 -8.75
CA ILE A 12 4.63 -2.51 -8.09
C ILE A 12 3.64 -2.20 -6.95
N MET A 13 3.88 -1.10 -6.21
CA MET A 13 2.93 -0.59 -5.21
C MET A 13 1.58 -0.26 -5.86
N SER A 14 1.59 0.42 -7.01
CA SER A 14 0.37 0.77 -7.73
C SER A 14 -0.41 -0.47 -8.20
N PHE A 15 0.29 -1.50 -8.68
CA PHE A 15 -0.35 -2.78 -9.02
C PHE A 15 -0.94 -3.48 -7.81
N SER A 16 -0.23 -3.50 -6.68
CA SER A 16 -0.72 -4.10 -5.43
C SER A 16 -1.99 -3.42 -4.94
N TYR A 17 -1.96 -2.10 -4.77
CA TYR A 17 -3.09 -1.33 -4.24
C TYR A 17 -4.25 -1.27 -5.23
N GLY A 18 -3.95 -1.14 -6.52
CA GLY A 18 -4.95 -1.18 -7.59
C GLY A 18 -5.67 -2.52 -7.63
N LEU A 19 -4.96 -3.64 -7.50
CA LEU A 19 -5.56 -4.96 -7.45
C LEU A 19 -6.40 -5.17 -6.18
N ALA A 20 -5.96 -4.66 -5.02
CA ALA A 20 -6.74 -4.72 -3.79
C ALA A 20 -8.07 -3.96 -3.92
N PHE A 21 -8.05 -2.72 -4.45
CA PHE A 21 -9.29 -1.98 -4.75
C PHE A 21 -10.16 -2.70 -5.79
N PHE A 22 -9.54 -3.27 -6.83
CA PHE A 22 -10.26 -4.02 -7.86
C PHE A 22 -10.99 -5.23 -7.29
N ILE A 23 -10.34 -6.03 -6.44
CA ILE A 23 -10.95 -7.21 -5.79
C ILE A 23 -12.16 -6.78 -4.94
N ILE A 24 -12.00 -5.75 -4.10
CA ILE A 24 -13.08 -5.25 -3.24
C ILE A 24 -14.25 -4.76 -4.10
N THR A 25 -13.97 -3.99 -5.16
CA THR A 25 -14.98 -3.43 -6.05
C THR A 25 -15.72 -4.53 -6.82
N LEU A 26 -14.98 -5.51 -7.35
CA LEU A 26 -15.54 -6.65 -8.09
C LEU A 26 -16.46 -7.47 -7.19
N MET A 27 -16.01 -7.83 -5.99
CA MET A 27 -16.83 -8.59 -5.05
C MET A 27 -18.08 -7.82 -4.63
N SER A 28 -17.96 -6.51 -4.38
CA SER A 28 -19.09 -5.66 -4.02
C SER A 28 -20.11 -5.56 -5.15
N ALA A 29 -19.66 -5.44 -6.40
CA ALA A 29 -20.52 -5.32 -7.57
C ALA A 29 -21.31 -6.61 -7.84
N TYR A 30 -20.66 -7.78 -7.74
CA TYR A 30 -21.33 -9.07 -7.94
C TYR A 30 -22.29 -9.39 -6.80
N TRP A 31 -21.95 -9.03 -5.57
CA TRP A 31 -22.85 -9.14 -4.43
C TRP A 31 -24.10 -8.29 -4.60
N TRP A 32 -23.97 -7.03 -5.03
CA TRP A 32 -25.13 -6.16 -5.29
C TRP A 32 -25.97 -6.64 -6.47
N ALA A 33 -25.33 -7.17 -7.52
CA ALA A 33 -26.03 -7.74 -8.67
C ALA A 33 -26.68 -9.11 -8.40
N SER A 34 -26.49 -9.70 -7.20
CA SER A 34 -26.89 -11.07 -6.87
C SER A 34 -26.36 -12.10 -7.88
N ARG A 35 -25.13 -11.87 -8.39
CA ARG A 35 -24.46 -12.73 -9.37
C ARG A 35 -23.38 -13.56 -8.68
N GLU A 36 -23.19 -14.79 -9.15
CA GLU A 36 -22.12 -15.63 -8.65
C GLU A 36 -20.77 -15.23 -9.25
N LEU A 37 -19.74 -15.24 -8.39
CA LEU A 37 -18.36 -15.06 -8.79
C LEU A 37 -17.67 -16.42 -8.72
N GLY A 38 -17.08 -16.85 -9.84
CA GLY A 38 -16.32 -18.09 -9.94
C GLY A 38 -15.17 -18.14 -8.94
N SER A 39 -15.09 -19.25 -8.21
CA SER A 39 -14.04 -19.53 -7.23
C SER A 39 -12.65 -19.49 -7.83
N HIS A 40 -12.48 -20.07 -9.03
CA HIS A 40 -11.18 -20.17 -9.67
C HIS A 40 -10.65 -18.78 -10.08
N ARG A 41 -11.52 -17.88 -10.55
CA ARG A 41 -11.12 -16.51 -10.88
C ARG A 41 -10.70 -15.72 -9.66
N LEU A 42 -11.47 -15.83 -8.57
CA LEU A 42 -11.13 -15.16 -7.33
C LEU A 42 -9.81 -15.69 -6.75
N GLU A 43 -9.54 -16.98 -6.87
CA GLU A 43 -8.28 -17.59 -6.46
C GLU A 43 -7.09 -17.05 -7.27
N LYS A 44 -7.23 -16.90 -8.60
CA LYS A 44 -6.19 -16.27 -9.44
C LYS A 44 -5.90 -14.84 -9.00
N LEU A 45 -6.94 -14.04 -8.74
CA LEU A 45 -6.78 -12.65 -8.26
C LEU A 45 -6.13 -12.60 -6.88
N LYS A 46 -6.53 -13.49 -5.98
CA LYS A 46 -5.94 -13.66 -4.64
C LYS A 46 -4.45 -13.98 -4.72
N ASN A 47 -4.08 -14.96 -5.53
CA ASN A 47 -2.70 -15.39 -5.69
C ASN A 47 -1.84 -14.30 -6.34
N LEU A 48 -2.40 -13.57 -7.31
CA LEU A 48 -1.74 -12.42 -7.93
C LEU A 48 -1.52 -11.27 -6.94
N LEU A 49 -2.50 -10.98 -6.07
CA LEU A 49 -2.35 -10.01 -5.00
C LEU A 49 -1.20 -10.41 -4.06
N GLY A 50 -1.13 -11.68 -3.68
CA GLY A 50 -0.02 -12.21 -2.89
C GLY A 50 1.35 -11.99 -3.55
N VAL A 51 1.45 -12.23 -4.86
CA VAL A 51 2.70 -11.98 -5.61
C VAL A 51 3.07 -10.50 -5.58
N PHE A 52 2.11 -9.59 -5.79
CA PHE A 52 2.39 -8.15 -5.73
C PHE A 52 2.77 -7.67 -4.33
N VAL A 53 2.11 -8.16 -3.27
CA VAL A 53 2.49 -7.84 -1.89
C VAL A 53 3.91 -8.34 -1.58
N GLY A 54 4.24 -9.58 -1.97
CA GLY A 54 5.58 -10.13 -1.84
C GLY A 54 6.62 -9.31 -2.61
N ALA A 55 6.30 -8.86 -3.81
CA ALA A 55 7.16 -8.00 -4.61
C ALA A 55 7.35 -6.61 -3.96
N VAL A 56 6.31 -6.00 -3.40
CA VAL A 56 6.43 -4.74 -2.64
C VAL A 56 7.38 -4.90 -1.45
N LEU A 57 7.24 -5.99 -0.67
CA LEU A 57 8.15 -6.29 0.44
C LEU A 57 9.59 -6.51 -0.05
N TYR A 58 9.78 -7.23 -1.14
CA TYR A 58 11.10 -7.44 -1.75
C TYR A 58 11.74 -6.11 -2.16
N PHE A 59 11.04 -5.26 -2.91
CA PHE A 59 11.57 -3.96 -3.33
C PHE A 59 11.85 -3.04 -2.13
N SER A 60 10.98 -3.06 -1.11
CA SER A 60 11.21 -2.33 0.14
C SER A 60 12.48 -2.81 0.84
N LEU A 61 12.69 -4.13 0.94
CA LEU A 61 13.90 -4.70 1.52
C LEU A 61 15.15 -4.27 0.75
N VAL A 62 15.13 -4.41 -0.59
CA VAL A 62 16.29 -4.02 -1.42
C VAL A 62 16.58 -2.53 -1.29
N TYR A 63 15.54 -1.68 -1.22
CA TYR A 63 15.71 -0.24 -1.01
C TYR A 63 16.41 0.07 0.31
N HIS A 64 15.92 -0.48 1.43
CA HIS A 64 16.52 -0.24 2.75
C HIS A 64 17.93 -0.83 2.85
N LEU A 65 18.18 -2.02 2.29
CA LEU A 65 19.53 -2.60 2.25
C LEU A 65 20.51 -1.75 1.43
N THR A 66 20.06 -1.23 0.27
CA THR A 66 20.88 -0.37 -0.58
C THR A 66 21.23 0.93 0.14
N ASN A 67 20.27 1.52 0.86
CA ASN A 67 20.54 2.73 1.64
C ASN A 67 21.39 2.47 2.89
N LEU A 68 21.26 1.31 3.54
CA LEU A 68 22.18 0.89 4.61
C LEU A 68 23.61 0.67 4.10
N TYR A 69 23.79 0.35 2.82
CA TYR A 69 25.13 0.24 2.24
C TYR A 69 25.77 1.63 2.01
N ILE A 70 24.96 2.65 1.69
CA ILE A 70 25.43 4.01 1.41
C ILE A 70 25.54 4.81 2.70
N THR A 71 26.75 5.13 3.13
CA THR A 71 27.03 5.85 4.40
C THR A 71 26.33 7.20 4.53
N GLN A 72 26.09 7.89 3.40
CA GLN A 72 25.33 9.15 3.37
C GLN A 72 23.86 9.00 3.78
N HIS A 73 23.27 7.80 3.63
CA HIS A 73 21.86 7.53 3.92
C HIS A 73 21.63 6.91 5.31
N HIS A 74 22.69 6.64 6.09
CA HIS A 74 22.56 6.02 7.41
C HIS A 74 21.69 6.82 8.38
N GLY A 75 21.71 8.15 8.28
CA GLY A 75 20.89 9.02 9.13
C GLY A 75 19.39 8.79 8.91
N ILE A 76 18.95 8.81 7.65
CA ILE A 76 17.53 8.65 7.31
C ILE A 76 17.06 7.19 7.51
N GLU A 77 17.91 6.20 7.23
CA GLU A 77 17.59 4.80 7.51
C GLU A 77 17.47 4.52 9.00
N ARG A 78 18.36 5.08 9.83
CA ARG A 78 18.25 4.95 11.29
C ARG A 78 16.99 5.62 11.82
N PHE A 79 16.61 6.77 11.27
CA PHE A 79 15.37 7.44 11.60
C PHE A 79 14.15 6.57 11.26
N ILE A 80 14.06 6.02 10.05
CA ILE A 80 12.90 5.21 9.67
C ILE A 80 12.88 3.89 10.45
N LEU A 81 14.01 3.21 10.60
CA LEU A 81 14.06 1.83 11.11
C LEU A 81 14.16 1.69 12.62
N LEU A 82 14.71 2.68 13.34
CA LEU A 82 15.05 2.56 14.77
C LEU A 82 14.53 3.71 15.64
N ASP A 83 14.87 4.95 15.28
CA ASP A 83 14.77 6.10 16.22
C ASP A 83 13.71 7.15 15.82
N GLY A 84 12.89 6.91 14.81
CA GLY A 84 11.90 7.87 14.27
C GLY A 84 10.55 7.86 14.97
N GLY A 85 10.40 7.09 16.06
CA GLY A 85 9.18 7.02 16.85
C GLY A 85 7.98 6.53 16.04
N VAL A 86 7.03 7.43 15.75
CA VAL A 86 5.80 7.11 15.01
C VAL A 86 6.11 6.54 13.63
N TYR A 87 7.12 7.07 12.92
CA TYR A 87 7.48 6.59 11.59
C TYR A 87 8.04 5.17 11.62
N THR A 88 8.80 4.82 12.66
CA THR A 88 9.32 3.47 12.88
C THR A 88 8.22 2.47 13.19
N VAL A 89 7.27 2.86 14.04
CA VAL A 89 6.09 2.02 14.33
C VAL A 89 5.25 1.83 13.06
N MET A 90 5.02 2.90 12.30
CA MET A 90 4.30 2.85 11.02
C MET A 90 4.98 1.93 10.01
N PHE A 91 6.31 1.99 9.89
CA PHE A 91 7.07 1.10 9.03
C PHE A 91 6.92 -0.37 9.46
N TRP A 92 7.27 -0.72 10.70
CA TRP A 92 7.28 -2.11 11.13
C TRP A 92 5.88 -2.70 11.30
N LEU A 93 5.00 -2.00 12.00
CA LEU A 93 3.66 -2.51 12.30
C LEU A 93 2.69 -2.27 11.14
N GLY A 94 2.68 -1.07 10.58
CA GLY A 94 1.74 -0.70 9.52
C GLY A 94 2.10 -1.30 8.17
N GLN A 95 3.28 -0.99 7.65
CA GLN A 95 3.70 -1.45 6.32
C GLN A 95 4.10 -2.93 6.33
N ILE A 96 5.11 -3.31 7.13
CA ILE A 96 5.67 -4.67 7.07
C ILE A 96 4.68 -5.70 7.61
N THR A 97 4.10 -5.45 8.79
CA THR A 97 3.23 -6.44 9.44
C THR A 97 1.81 -6.43 8.86
N ILE A 98 1.10 -5.30 8.95
CA ILE A 98 -0.30 -5.19 8.51
C ILE A 98 -0.42 -5.20 6.98
N GLY A 99 0.43 -4.48 6.25
CA GLY A 99 0.38 -4.41 4.79
C GLY A 99 1.03 -5.58 4.06
N GLY A 100 1.96 -6.27 4.70
CA GLY A 100 2.83 -7.26 4.07
C GLY A 100 2.61 -8.68 4.58
N ILE A 101 3.12 -8.97 5.78
CA ILE A 101 3.22 -10.33 6.33
C ILE A 101 1.84 -10.94 6.59
N ILE A 102 0.93 -10.22 7.27
CA ILE A 102 -0.39 -10.77 7.60
C ILE A 102 -1.20 -11.05 6.32
N PRO A 103 -1.32 -10.13 5.35
CA PRO A 103 -2.03 -10.41 4.11
C PRO A 103 -1.42 -11.58 3.33
N LEU A 104 -0.09 -11.67 3.24
CA LEU A 104 0.57 -12.81 2.59
C LEU A 104 0.20 -14.14 3.24
N PHE A 105 0.23 -14.18 4.58
CA PHE A 105 -0.17 -15.37 5.32
C PHE A 105 -1.64 -15.70 5.08
N MET A 106 -2.53 -14.72 5.10
CA MET A 106 -3.96 -14.94 4.85
C MET A 106 -4.25 -15.41 3.42
N LEU A 107 -3.55 -14.87 2.42
CA LEU A 107 -3.78 -15.19 1.01
C LEU A 107 -3.27 -16.59 0.65
N TYR A 108 -2.14 -17.03 1.21
CA TYR A 108 -1.52 -18.32 0.88
C TYR A 108 -1.75 -19.43 1.91
N SER A 109 -2.28 -19.14 3.09
CA SER A 109 -2.59 -20.19 4.06
C SER A 109 -3.78 -21.03 3.58
N PRO A 110 -3.68 -22.38 3.63
CA PRO A 110 -4.78 -23.27 3.27
C PRO A 110 -5.98 -23.14 4.21
N ALA A 111 -5.81 -22.58 5.42
CA ALA A 111 -6.91 -22.35 6.35
C ALA A 111 -7.91 -21.29 5.87
N PHE A 112 -7.50 -20.41 4.94
CA PHE A 112 -8.31 -19.29 4.44
C PHE A 112 -8.56 -19.35 2.94
N SER A 113 -8.21 -20.45 2.25
CA SER A 113 -8.30 -20.57 0.80
C SER A 113 -9.71 -20.35 0.25
N ASP A 114 -10.71 -20.84 0.97
CA ASP A 114 -12.11 -20.86 0.51
C ASP A 114 -12.92 -19.68 1.08
N ASN A 115 -12.33 -18.92 2.01
CA ASN A 115 -13.02 -17.85 2.69
C ASN A 115 -12.93 -16.53 1.91
N ARG A 116 -13.99 -16.20 1.17
CA ARG A 116 -14.13 -14.93 0.42
C ARG A 116 -13.94 -13.70 1.32
N PHE A 117 -14.39 -13.76 2.57
CA PHE A 117 -14.24 -12.65 3.51
C PHE A 117 -12.77 -12.42 3.92
N ALA A 118 -11.98 -13.49 4.02
CA ALA A 118 -10.55 -13.37 4.30
C ALA A 118 -9.80 -12.62 3.19
N ILE A 119 -10.21 -12.81 1.92
CA ILE A 119 -9.64 -12.10 0.77
C ILE A 119 -9.96 -10.60 0.84
N VAL A 120 -11.17 -10.24 1.27
CA VAL A 120 -11.57 -8.83 1.47
C VAL A 120 -10.76 -8.22 2.60
N ILE A 121 -10.65 -8.89 3.75
CA ILE A 121 -9.82 -8.41 4.87
C ILE A 121 -8.38 -8.22 4.42
N ALA A 122 -7.78 -9.20 3.75
CA ALA A 122 -6.41 -9.11 3.26
C ALA A 122 -6.24 -7.91 2.30
N SER A 123 -7.20 -7.69 1.40
CA SER A 123 -7.19 -6.53 0.49
C SER A 123 -7.24 -5.21 1.25
N VAL A 124 -8.11 -5.08 2.27
CA VAL A 124 -8.19 -3.88 3.12
C VAL A 124 -6.88 -3.66 3.89
N MET A 125 -6.28 -4.72 4.43
CA MET A 125 -5.01 -4.65 5.14
C MET A 125 -3.87 -4.19 4.22
N VAL A 126 -3.83 -4.66 2.97
CA VAL A 126 -2.90 -4.19 1.94
C VAL A 126 -3.10 -2.69 1.66
N LEU A 127 -4.34 -2.21 1.56
CA LEU A 127 -4.62 -0.78 1.36
C LEU A 127 -4.20 0.08 2.55
N ILE A 128 -4.45 -0.38 3.78
CA ILE A 128 -4.03 0.31 5.00
C ILE A 128 -2.50 0.37 5.06
N GLY A 129 -1.82 -0.76 4.90
CA GLY A 129 -0.36 -0.81 4.91
C GLY A 129 0.26 0.00 3.77
N GLY A 130 -0.38 0.02 2.60
CA GLY A 130 0.03 0.83 1.46
C GLY A 130 -0.09 2.32 1.70
N PHE A 131 -1.17 2.76 2.34
CA PHE A 131 -1.32 4.15 2.79
C PHE A 131 -0.20 4.52 3.78
N VAL A 132 0.08 3.64 4.74
CA VAL A 132 1.17 3.83 5.71
C VAL A 132 2.52 3.90 5.01
N GLN A 133 2.77 3.06 4.01
CA GLN A 133 4.02 3.09 3.23
C GLN A 133 4.20 4.42 2.49
N ILE A 134 3.15 4.92 1.82
CA ILE A 134 3.20 6.24 1.16
C ILE A 134 3.39 7.36 2.19
N TYR A 135 2.75 7.26 3.35
CA TYR A 135 2.93 8.22 4.44
C TYR A 135 4.38 8.26 4.94
N VAL A 136 5.02 7.10 5.16
CA VAL A 136 6.42 7.03 5.57
C VAL A 136 7.34 7.58 4.48
N ILE A 137 7.06 7.29 3.20
CA ILE A 137 7.86 7.80 2.07
C ILE A 137 7.76 9.34 1.95
N VAL A 138 6.55 9.89 2.01
CA VAL A 138 6.31 11.32 1.78
C VAL A 138 6.56 12.11 3.05
N ILE A 139 5.81 11.84 4.13
CA ILE A 139 5.88 12.61 5.37
C ILE A 139 7.12 12.24 6.17
N GLY A 140 7.42 10.94 6.31
CA GLY A 140 8.64 10.50 7.00
C GLY A 140 9.90 11.00 6.29
N GLY A 141 9.89 11.01 4.96
CA GLY A 141 10.98 11.55 4.17
C GLY A 141 11.18 13.06 4.29
N GLN A 142 10.10 13.83 4.45
CA GLN A 142 10.15 15.28 4.67
C GLN A 142 10.44 15.66 6.13
N ALA A 143 10.07 14.81 7.08
CA ALA A 143 10.29 15.06 8.50
C ALA A 143 11.76 14.94 8.91
N PHE A 144 12.57 14.21 8.13
CA PHE A 144 13.99 14.03 8.41
C PHE A 144 14.77 15.35 8.20
N PRO A 145 15.50 15.85 9.21
CA PRO A 145 16.21 17.12 9.12
C PRO A 145 17.34 17.03 8.10
N MET A 146 17.31 17.92 7.10
CA MET A 146 18.39 18.05 6.13
C MET A 146 19.46 19.00 6.66
N ASN A 147 20.73 18.62 6.55
CA ASN A 147 21.83 19.55 6.79
C ASN A 147 21.97 20.49 5.59
N LEU A 148 21.42 21.70 5.69
CA LEU A 148 21.47 22.70 4.61
C LEU A 148 22.91 23.20 4.35
N PHE A 149 23.76 23.24 5.37
CA PHE A 149 25.14 23.75 5.26
C PHE A 149 26.17 22.72 5.75
N PRO A 150 26.49 21.69 4.94
CA PRO A 150 27.47 20.69 5.31
C PRO A 150 28.86 21.32 5.53
N GLY A 151 29.47 21.08 6.70
CA GLY A 151 30.81 21.58 7.05
C GLY A 151 30.87 23.04 7.53
N LYS A 152 29.73 23.66 7.84
CA LYS A 152 29.66 24.99 8.47
C LYS A 152 28.96 24.91 9.83
N GLU A 153 29.44 25.68 10.81
CA GLU A 153 28.77 25.83 12.09
C GLU A 153 27.64 26.86 11.94
N VAL A 154 26.39 26.43 12.17
CA VAL A 154 25.22 27.31 12.10
C VAL A 154 25.16 28.10 13.42
N VAL A 155 25.61 29.35 13.37
CA VAL A 155 25.75 30.23 14.56
C VAL A 155 24.38 30.71 15.08
N SER A 156 23.38 30.81 14.21
CA SER A 156 21.98 31.07 14.57
C SER A 156 21.07 30.68 13.41
N SER A 157 20.01 29.90 13.66
CA SER A 157 18.95 29.64 12.69
C SER A 157 17.61 30.11 13.25
N SER A 158 16.86 30.89 12.46
CA SER A 158 15.47 31.26 12.71
C SER A 158 14.47 30.31 12.03
N PHE A 159 14.95 29.27 11.34
CA PHE A 159 14.19 28.43 10.41
C PHE A 159 14.42 26.94 10.70
N PHE A 160 13.99 26.45 11.88
CA PHE A 160 13.87 25.02 12.22
C PHE A 160 15.01 24.08 11.73
N ASP A 161 16.24 24.59 11.64
CA ASP A 161 17.33 23.90 10.97
C ASP A 161 17.84 22.77 11.88
N GLY A 162 17.87 21.53 11.38
CA GLY A 162 18.26 20.36 12.17
C GLY A 162 17.17 19.75 13.08
N VAL A 163 15.94 20.25 13.08
CA VAL A 163 14.84 19.73 13.92
C VAL A 163 13.91 18.81 13.11
N VAL A 164 13.49 17.69 13.71
CA VAL A 164 12.48 16.81 13.11
C VAL A 164 11.17 17.58 12.98
N ALA A 165 10.67 17.76 11.75
CA ALA A 165 9.41 18.47 11.53
C ALA A 165 8.24 17.66 12.09
N ALA A 166 7.44 18.28 12.96
CA ALA A 166 6.23 17.67 13.48
C ALA A 166 5.09 17.83 12.48
N TYR A 167 4.50 16.71 12.06
CA TYR A 167 3.29 16.69 11.24
C TYR A 167 2.15 16.08 12.06
N THR A 168 1.05 16.82 12.18
CA THR A 168 -0.19 16.34 12.77
C THR A 168 -1.32 16.59 11.77
N PRO A 169 -1.95 15.54 11.21
CA PRO A 169 -2.99 15.72 10.22
C PRO A 169 -4.19 16.46 10.83
N SER A 170 -4.65 17.48 10.13
CA SER A 170 -5.86 18.21 10.45
C SER A 170 -7.11 17.42 10.08
N LEU A 171 -8.24 17.76 10.71
CA LEU A 171 -9.53 17.17 10.35
C LEU A 171 -9.88 17.43 8.87
N ALA A 172 -9.51 18.59 8.33
CA ALA A 172 -9.76 18.92 6.93
C ALA A 172 -8.99 18.01 5.97
N GLU A 173 -7.72 17.70 6.25
CA GLU A 173 -6.93 16.74 5.47
C GLU A 173 -7.52 15.32 5.53
N GLY A 174 -7.97 14.89 6.72
CA GLY A 174 -8.63 13.60 6.89
C GLY A 174 -9.93 13.50 6.08
N VAL A 175 -10.78 14.53 6.15
CA VAL A 175 -12.03 14.61 5.38
C VAL A 175 -11.74 14.65 3.87
N LEU A 176 -10.71 15.38 3.44
CA LEU A 176 -10.32 15.45 2.04
C LEU A 176 -9.89 14.08 1.49
N GLY A 177 -9.09 13.33 2.25
CA GLY A 177 -8.67 11.97 1.88
C GLY A 177 -9.86 11.01 1.73
N LEU A 178 -10.77 11.01 2.72
CA LEU A 178 -11.98 10.18 2.67
C LEU A 178 -12.92 10.58 1.53
N ALA A 179 -13.11 11.89 1.30
CA ALA A 179 -13.93 12.39 0.21
C ALA A 179 -13.37 11.98 -1.16
N GLY A 180 -12.04 12.00 -1.33
CA GLY A 180 -11.39 11.55 -2.56
C GLY A 180 -11.70 10.08 -2.87
N ILE A 181 -11.60 9.20 -1.86
CA ILE A 181 -11.96 7.78 -2.00
C ILE A 181 -13.44 7.62 -2.35
N ALA A 182 -14.32 8.33 -1.63
CA ALA A 182 -15.76 8.24 -1.85
C ALA A 182 -16.16 8.69 -3.27
N ILE A 183 -15.60 9.80 -3.76
CA ILE A 183 -15.84 10.31 -5.11
C ILE A 183 -15.33 9.32 -6.16
N ALA A 184 -14.11 8.82 -6.01
CA ALA A 184 -13.53 7.85 -6.95
C ALA A 184 -14.38 6.58 -7.05
N MET A 185 -14.76 6.00 -5.89
CA MET A 185 -15.61 4.82 -5.85
C MET A 185 -17.01 5.08 -6.42
N THR A 186 -17.57 6.27 -6.20
CA THR A 186 -18.86 6.68 -6.78
C THR A 186 -18.77 6.75 -8.31
N LEU A 187 -17.72 7.37 -8.85
CA LEU A 187 -17.49 7.46 -10.29
C LEU A 187 -17.33 6.07 -10.92
N VAL A 188 -16.59 5.17 -10.27
CA VAL A 188 -16.44 3.78 -10.72
C VAL A 188 -17.79 3.07 -10.72
N ALA A 189 -18.60 3.20 -9.66
CA ALA A 189 -19.91 2.56 -9.58
C ALA A 189 -20.88 3.10 -10.66
N VAL A 190 -20.92 4.42 -10.87
CA VAL A 190 -21.74 5.05 -11.91
C VAL A 190 -21.27 4.61 -13.30
N GLY A 191 -19.96 4.64 -13.56
CA GLY A 191 -19.37 4.22 -14.83
C GLY A 191 -19.66 2.76 -15.14
N ALA A 192 -19.48 1.85 -14.16
CA ALA A 192 -19.77 0.43 -14.31
C ALA A 192 -21.24 0.17 -14.65
N ARG A 193 -22.17 0.92 -14.02
CA ARG A 193 -23.61 0.81 -14.27
C ARG A 193 -24.03 1.40 -15.62
N MET A 194 -23.51 2.56 -15.99
CA MET A 194 -23.89 3.26 -17.23
C MET A 194 -23.33 2.58 -18.47
N LEU A 195 -22.09 2.09 -18.41
CA LEU A 195 -21.41 1.48 -19.55
C LEU A 195 -21.61 -0.04 -19.63
N LYS A 196 -22.30 -0.66 -18.66
CA LYS A 196 -22.49 -2.12 -18.55
C LYS A 196 -21.18 -2.90 -18.73
N VAL A 197 -20.11 -2.42 -18.09
CA VAL A 197 -18.74 -2.95 -18.27
C VAL A 197 -18.60 -4.37 -17.71
N LEU A 198 -19.42 -4.73 -16.71
CA LEU A 198 -19.33 -6.02 -16.04
C LEU A 198 -20.02 -7.12 -16.86
N PRO A 199 -19.34 -8.24 -17.15
CA PRO A 199 -19.93 -9.35 -17.90
C PRO A 199 -21.09 -9.99 -17.12
N GLU A 200 -22.03 -10.58 -17.85
CA GLU A 200 -23.26 -11.15 -17.26
C GLU A 200 -22.99 -12.34 -16.34
N SER A 201 -22.00 -13.17 -16.67
CA SER A 201 -21.52 -14.23 -15.79
C SER A 201 -20.00 -14.18 -15.63
N LEU A 202 -19.55 -14.34 -14.39
CA LEU A 202 -18.15 -14.66 -14.06
C LEU A 202 -18.03 -16.05 -13.39
N GLU A 203 -18.94 -16.97 -13.66
CA GLU A 203 -18.86 -18.37 -13.23
C GLU A 203 -17.66 -19.08 -13.85
N ASP A 204 -17.11 -20.06 -13.15
CA ASP A 204 -15.99 -20.84 -13.70
C ASP A 204 -16.47 -21.56 -14.98
N PRO A 205 -15.65 -21.61 -16.05
CA PRO A 205 -16.06 -22.31 -17.27
C PRO A 205 -16.44 -23.74 -16.90
N GLU A 206 -17.61 -24.21 -17.38
CA GLU A 206 -17.96 -25.63 -17.27
C GLU A 206 -16.77 -26.42 -17.79
N GLN A 207 -16.21 -27.29 -16.94
CA GLN A 207 -15.14 -28.19 -17.33
C GLN A 207 -15.70 -29.07 -18.45
N GLY A 208 -15.46 -28.66 -19.70
CA GLY A 208 -15.71 -29.49 -20.86
C GLY A 208 -14.94 -30.78 -20.64
N THR A 209 -15.68 -31.88 -20.50
CA THR A 209 -15.15 -33.23 -20.54
C THR A 209 -14.30 -33.37 -21.80
N ALA A 210 -12.99 -33.53 -21.62
CA ALA A 210 -12.06 -34.03 -22.62
C ALA A 210 -11.13 -35.03 -21.94
#